data_AF-A8RE59-F1
#
_entry.id   AF-A8RE59-F1
#
_cell.length_a   1.000
_cell.length_b   1.000
_cell.length_c   1.000
_cell.angle_alpha   90.00
_cell.angle_beta   90.00
_cell.angle_gamma   90.00
#
_symmetry.space_group_name_H-M   'P 1'
#
loop_
_entity.id
_entity.type
_entity.pdbx_description
1 polymer ?
#
loop_
_entity_poly.entity_id
_entity_poly.type
_entity_poly.pdbx_seq_one_letter_code
_entity_poly.pdbx_strand_id
1 'polypeptide(L)'
;MNILEKQKVPNAKAELENMIVLDYLTMNIDRHMKNFGVIRNVETLVWEKVTPLFDTGQSMNCSEITKNMNFYDGKGKLFYNTEKKFFTYLSIIDNFERFDLSKLDGLDKEYQTVLKKYQQFTDMSDDRIEKLVDGIRIRMKEFNIYKEKQISNGKSIVAGKD
;
A
#
# COMPACT_ATOMS: atom_id res chain seq x y z
N MET A 1 4.72 2.72 -15.76
CA MET A 1 4.10 1.56 -16.43
C MET A 1 4.72 1.29 -17.80
N ASN A 2 4.67 2.24 -18.74
CA ASN A 2 5.14 2.06 -20.13
C ASN A 2 6.55 1.46 -20.30
N ILE A 3 7.49 1.77 -19.41
CA ILE A 3 8.84 1.19 -19.48
C ILE A 3 8.85 -0.31 -19.14
N LEU A 4 8.05 -0.74 -18.16
CA LEU A 4 7.97 -2.15 -17.74
C LEU A 4 7.32 -3.00 -18.84
N GLU A 5 6.28 -2.45 -19.48
CA GLU A 5 5.61 -3.09 -20.62
C GLU A 5 6.55 -3.20 -21.83
N LYS A 6 7.29 -2.13 -22.15
CA LYS A 6 8.31 -2.15 -23.22
C LYS A 6 9.40 -3.19 -22.96
N GLN A 7 9.82 -3.35 -21.71
CA GLN A 7 10.78 -4.38 -21.28
C GLN A 7 10.14 -5.77 -21.10
N LYS A 8 8.84 -5.91 -21.39
CA LYS A 8 8.06 -7.16 -21.29
C LYS A 8 8.17 -7.81 -19.90
N VAL A 9 8.26 -7.00 -18.85
CA VAL A 9 8.33 -7.50 -17.47
C VAL A 9 7.03 -8.25 -17.15
N PRO A 10 7.11 -9.55 -16.80
CA PRO A 10 5.94 -10.33 -16.44
C PRO A 10 5.16 -9.69 -15.29
N ASN A 11 3.83 -9.67 -15.41
CA ASN A 11 2.90 -9.21 -14.36
C ASN A 11 3.18 -7.81 -13.80
N ALA A 12 3.91 -6.95 -14.52
CA ALA A 12 4.36 -5.65 -14.01
C ALA A 12 3.24 -4.78 -13.43
N LYS A 13 2.06 -4.81 -14.07
CA LYS A 13 0.89 -4.05 -13.63
C LYS A 13 0.40 -4.53 -12.28
N ALA A 14 0.25 -5.85 -12.19
CA ALA A 14 -0.27 -6.51 -11.02
C ALA A 14 0.63 -6.27 -9.81
N GLU A 15 1.95 -6.38 -10.00
CA GLU A 15 2.94 -6.12 -8.94
C GLU A 15 2.97 -4.64 -8.53
N LEU A 16 2.82 -3.73 -9.49
CA LEU A 16 2.75 -2.30 -9.21
C LEU A 16 1.48 -1.94 -8.41
N GLU A 17 0.35 -2.50 -8.77
CA GLU A 17 -0.90 -2.36 -8.03
C GLU A 17 -0.77 -2.91 -6.61
N ASN A 18 -0.14 -4.08 -6.43
CA ASN A 18 0.14 -4.65 -5.11
C ASN A 18 0.95 -3.69 -4.23
N MET A 19 1.99 -3.07 -4.80
CA MET A 19 2.79 -2.05 -4.11
C MET A 19 1.96 -0.84 -3.70
N ILE A 20 1.14 -0.31 -4.61
CA ILE A 20 0.29 0.86 -4.34
C ILE A 20 -0.73 0.56 -3.24
N VAL A 21 -1.33 -0.64 -3.25
CA VAL A 21 -2.25 -1.07 -2.19
C VAL A 21 -1.51 -1.17 -0.86
N LEU A 22 -0.30 -1.73 -0.83
CA LEU A 22 0.49 -1.78 0.39
C LEU A 22 0.87 -0.38 0.90
N ASP A 23 1.30 0.52 0.01
CA ASP A 23 1.63 1.90 0.38
C ASP A 23 0.38 2.65 0.89
N TYR A 24 -0.80 2.36 0.34
CA TYR A 24 -2.06 2.90 0.84
C TYR A 24 -2.41 2.37 2.24
N LEU A 25 -2.26 1.07 2.46
CA LEU A 25 -2.56 0.41 3.73
C LEU A 25 -1.60 0.83 4.84
N THR A 26 -0.33 1.05 4.49
CA THR A 26 0.71 1.44 5.45
C THR A 26 0.94 2.94 5.52
N MET A 27 0.26 3.72 4.68
CA MET A 27 0.49 5.16 4.52
C MET A 27 1.97 5.51 4.32
N ASN A 28 2.61 4.82 3.37
CA ASN A 28 4.00 5.11 2.99
C ASN A 28 4.09 6.50 2.34
N ILE A 29 4.79 7.43 2.99
CA ILE A 29 4.92 8.81 2.52
C ILE A 29 6.07 9.01 1.53
N ASP A 30 6.95 8.02 1.34
CA ASP A 30 8.20 8.18 0.59
C ASP A 30 8.36 7.19 -0.59
N ARG A 31 7.25 6.84 -1.25
CA ARG A 31 7.30 6.05 -2.50
C ARG A 31 7.74 6.93 -3.68
N HIS A 32 9.03 7.23 -3.79
CA HIS A 32 9.60 7.92 -4.95
C HIS A 32 10.25 6.95 -5.95
N MET A 33 10.66 7.44 -7.13
CA MET A 33 11.24 6.60 -8.20
C MET A 33 12.48 5.81 -7.81
N LYS A 34 13.25 6.24 -6.80
CA LYS A 34 14.40 5.47 -6.28
C LYS A 34 14.00 4.38 -5.28
N ASN A 35 12.75 4.39 -4.82
CA ASN A 35 12.15 3.38 -3.93
C ASN A 35 11.28 2.43 -4.76
N PHE A 36 11.77 2.07 -5.94
CA PHE A 36 11.13 1.14 -6.86
C PHE A 36 12.24 0.44 -7.63
N GLY A 37 12.10 -0.87 -7.83
CA GLY A 37 13.11 -1.67 -8.48
C GLY A 37 12.54 -2.75 -9.38
N VAL A 38 13.42 -3.32 -10.19
CA VAL A 38 13.16 -4.46 -11.07
C VAL A 38 14.35 -5.40 -10.96
N ILE A 39 14.09 -6.68 -10.79
CA ILE A 39 15.10 -7.75 -10.88
C ILE A 39 15.44 -7.95 -12.35
N ARG A 40 16.73 -7.87 -12.64
CA ARG A 40 17.30 -8.10 -13.97
C ARG A 40 18.25 -9.28 -13.89
N ASN A 41 18.05 -10.24 -14.77
CA ASN A 41 18.97 -11.35 -14.92
C ASN A 41 20.33 -10.84 -15.40
N VAL A 42 21.40 -11.23 -14.72
CA VAL A 42 22.75 -10.75 -15.04
C VAL A 42 23.33 -11.38 -16.30
N GLU A 43 22.93 -12.61 -16.64
CA GLU A 43 23.42 -13.36 -17.79
C GLU A 43 22.66 -12.98 -19.06
N THR A 44 21.33 -12.90 -18.99
CA THR A 44 20.46 -12.64 -20.15
C THR A 44 20.10 -11.18 -20.32
N LEU A 45 20.36 -10.34 -19.31
CA LEU A 45 20.01 -8.92 -19.25
C LEU A 45 18.49 -8.64 -19.30
N VAL A 46 17.65 -9.67 -19.23
CA VAL A 46 16.18 -9.56 -19.23
C VAL A 46 15.67 -9.08 -17.89
N TRP A 47 14.64 -8.23 -17.92
CA TRP A 47 13.94 -7.77 -16.73
C TRP A 47 12.89 -8.80 -16.34
N GLU A 48 13.06 -9.46 -15.19
CA GLU A 48 12.29 -10.64 -14.82
C GLU A 48 11.10 -10.34 -13.91
N LYS A 49 11.24 -9.38 -13.00
CA LYS A 49 10.22 -9.12 -11.97
C LYS A 49 10.32 -7.72 -11.38
N VAL A 50 9.19 -7.11 -11.07
CA VAL A 50 9.15 -5.90 -10.23
C VAL A 50 9.50 -6.24 -8.77
N THR A 51 10.16 -5.34 -8.05
CA THR A 51 10.42 -5.45 -6.60
C THR A 51 9.52 -4.45 -5.84
N PRO A 52 8.28 -4.83 -5.49
CA PRO A 52 7.32 -3.91 -4.86
C PRO A 52 7.61 -3.62 -3.39
N LEU A 53 8.36 -4.49 -2.70
CA LEU A 53 8.72 -4.37 -1.28
C LEU A 53 10.14 -3.83 -1.14
N PHE A 54 10.33 -2.54 -1.39
CA PHE A 54 11.62 -1.90 -1.25
C PHE A 54 11.47 -0.60 -0.46
N ASP A 55 12.35 -0.37 0.52
CA ASP A 55 12.42 0.83 1.35
C ASP A 55 11.04 1.38 1.81
N THR A 56 10.43 0.69 2.78
CA THR A 56 9.16 1.10 3.42
C THR A 56 9.39 1.71 4.79
N GLY A 57 10.57 2.29 5.03
CA GLY A 57 10.95 2.84 6.33
C GLY A 57 10.15 4.09 6.72
N GLN A 58 9.55 4.78 5.74
CA GLN A 58 8.73 5.99 5.92
C GLN A 58 7.23 5.67 5.84
N SER A 59 6.81 4.62 6.56
CA SER A 59 5.43 4.18 6.66
C SER A 59 4.90 4.32 8.08
N MET A 60 3.59 4.13 8.25
CA MET A 60 2.91 4.02 9.55
C MET A 60 3.15 5.23 10.47
N ASN A 61 3.25 6.43 9.90
CA ASN A 61 3.53 7.67 10.64
C ASN A 61 4.79 7.57 11.54
N CYS A 62 5.82 6.82 11.09
CA CYS A 62 7.01 6.55 11.91
C CYS A 62 7.76 7.82 12.37
N SER A 63 7.75 8.88 11.55
CA SER A 63 8.36 10.18 11.83
C SER A 63 7.49 11.09 12.70
N GLU A 64 6.20 10.77 12.85
CA GLU A 64 5.27 11.60 13.60
C GLU A 64 5.35 11.30 15.08
N ILE A 65 5.20 12.35 15.90
CA ILE A 65 4.95 12.20 17.33
C ILE A 65 3.55 11.64 17.55
N THR A 66 3.36 10.87 18.62
CA THR A 66 2.12 10.10 18.86
C THR A 66 0.86 10.96 18.82
N LYS A 67 0.91 12.19 19.33
CA LYS A 67 -0.23 13.12 19.31
C LYS A 67 -0.67 13.57 17.91
N ASN A 68 0.23 13.54 16.92
CA ASN A 68 -0.02 14.00 15.56
C ASN A 68 -0.32 12.87 14.57
N MET A 69 -0.18 11.61 14.99
CA MET A 69 -0.47 10.46 14.14
C MET A 69 -1.90 10.51 13.60
N ASN A 70 -2.04 10.43 12.28
CA ASN A 70 -3.31 10.47 11.56
C ASN A 70 -3.32 9.37 10.50
N PHE A 71 -4.39 8.56 10.49
CA PHE A 71 -4.57 7.44 9.56
C PHE A 71 -5.77 7.61 8.60
N TYR A 72 -6.46 8.73 8.66
CA TYR A 72 -7.67 8.96 7.86
C TYR A 72 -7.33 9.62 6.52
N ASP A 73 -6.56 10.71 6.58
CA ASP A 73 -6.12 11.47 5.43
C ASP A 73 -4.63 11.79 5.49
N GLY A 74 -4.12 12.33 4.39
CA GLY A 74 -2.71 12.66 4.25
C GLY A 74 -2.26 12.64 2.81
N LYS A 75 -0.98 12.96 2.64
CA LYS A 75 -0.30 12.92 1.36
C LYS A 75 0.99 12.14 1.49
N GLY A 76 1.38 11.51 0.40
CA GLY A 76 2.68 10.88 0.26
C GLY A 76 3.25 11.16 -1.12
N LYS A 77 4.52 10.82 -1.29
CA LYS A 77 5.12 10.70 -2.61
C LYS A 77 4.57 9.45 -3.27
N LEU A 78 4.21 9.57 -4.54
CA LEU A 78 3.99 8.45 -5.45
C LEU A 78 4.71 8.74 -6.76
N PHE A 79 5.87 8.13 -6.91
CA PHE A 79 6.83 8.35 -7.99
C PHE A 79 7.21 9.83 -8.14
N TYR A 80 6.71 10.48 -9.18
CA TYR A 80 6.99 11.88 -9.51
C TYR A 80 6.04 12.85 -8.80
N ASN A 81 4.89 12.38 -8.31
CA ASN A 81 3.96 13.23 -7.58
C ASN A 81 4.35 13.25 -6.11
N THR A 82 4.90 14.36 -5.63
CA THR A 82 5.41 14.48 -4.26
C THR A 82 4.33 14.74 -3.22
N GLU A 83 3.11 15.08 -3.63
CA GLU A 83 2.03 15.58 -2.78
C GLU A 83 0.72 14.82 -3.05
N LYS A 84 0.80 13.54 -3.41
CA LYS A 84 -0.38 12.77 -3.81
C LYS A 84 -1.20 12.39 -2.59
N LYS A 85 -2.50 12.74 -2.61
CA LYS A 85 -3.43 12.38 -1.53
C LYS A 85 -3.64 10.86 -1.48
N PHE A 86 -3.51 10.25 -0.30
CA PHE A 86 -3.58 8.79 -0.15
C PHE A 86 -4.89 8.18 -0.67
N PHE A 87 -6.04 8.83 -0.48
CA PHE A 87 -7.31 8.30 -0.99
C PHE A 87 -7.33 8.13 -2.52
N THR A 88 -6.49 8.87 -3.25
CA THR A 88 -6.36 8.79 -4.72
C THR A 88 -5.39 7.70 -5.18
N TYR A 89 -4.75 6.97 -4.27
CA TYR A 89 -3.87 5.85 -4.64
C TYR A 89 -4.72 4.70 -5.19
N LEU A 90 -5.87 4.44 -4.57
CA LEU A 90 -6.78 3.36 -4.96
C LEU A 90 -7.40 3.58 -6.35
N SER A 91 -7.45 4.82 -6.85
CA SER A 91 -7.95 5.08 -8.21
C SER A 91 -7.00 4.59 -9.32
N ILE A 92 -5.83 4.07 -8.96
CA ILE A 92 -4.86 3.47 -9.90
C ILE A 92 -5.12 1.96 -10.08
N ILE A 93 -5.92 1.36 -9.21
CA ILE A 93 -6.17 -0.08 -9.21
C ILE A 93 -7.29 -0.41 -10.19
N ASP A 94 -7.01 -1.28 -11.16
CA ASP A 94 -7.99 -1.64 -12.18
C ASP A 94 -8.89 -2.81 -11.75
N ASN A 95 -8.31 -3.84 -11.10
CA ASN A 95 -9.04 -5.02 -10.68
C ASN A 95 -8.98 -5.22 -9.17
N PHE A 96 -10.03 -4.74 -8.49
CA PHE A 96 -10.19 -4.88 -7.05
C PHE A 96 -10.51 -6.31 -6.58
N GLU A 97 -10.98 -7.21 -7.46
CA GLU A 97 -11.29 -8.60 -7.09
C GLU A 97 -10.03 -9.39 -6.68
N ARG A 98 -8.86 -8.96 -7.15
CA ARG A 98 -7.57 -9.55 -6.77
C ARG A 98 -7.19 -9.37 -5.31
N PHE A 99 -7.78 -8.37 -4.63
CA PHE A 99 -7.42 -8.02 -3.27
C PHE A 99 -8.45 -8.55 -2.28
N ASP A 100 -8.13 -9.68 -1.65
CA ASP A 100 -8.94 -10.26 -0.57
C ASP A 100 -8.29 -9.97 0.78
N LEU A 101 -8.73 -8.88 1.43
CA LEU A 101 -8.17 -8.47 2.72
C LEU A 101 -8.60 -9.38 3.89
N SER A 102 -9.57 -10.30 3.71
CA SER A 102 -9.89 -11.29 4.76
C SER A 102 -8.72 -12.23 5.04
N LYS A 103 -7.81 -12.39 4.08
CA LYS A 103 -6.55 -13.13 4.28
C LYS A 103 -5.58 -12.42 5.23
N LEU A 104 -5.86 -11.18 5.61
CA LEU A 104 -5.12 -10.42 6.61
C LEU A 104 -5.85 -10.38 7.97
N ASP A 105 -6.90 -11.18 8.16
CA ASP A 105 -7.60 -11.25 9.44
C ASP A 105 -6.63 -11.66 10.56
N GLY A 106 -6.60 -10.85 11.62
CA GLY A 106 -5.66 -11.04 12.74
C GLY A 106 -4.31 -10.35 12.57
N LEU A 107 -4.03 -9.71 11.43
CA LEU A 107 -2.81 -8.92 11.22
C LEU A 107 -2.64 -7.82 12.28
N ASP A 108 -3.73 -7.18 12.69
CA ASP A 108 -3.72 -6.16 13.74
C ASP A 108 -3.21 -6.71 15.09
N LYS A 109 -3.60 -7.95 15.43
CA LYS A 109 -3.13 -8.65 16.63
C LYS A 109 -1.67 -9.07 16.50
N GLU A 110 -1.29 -9.67 15.37
CA GLU A 110 0.10 -10.06 15.12
C GLU A 110 1.02 -8.83 15.17
N TYR A 111 0.59 -7.74 14.55
CA TYR A 111 1.31 -6.47 14.57
C TYR A 111 1.44 -5.92 15.99
N GLN A 112 0.35 -5.92 16.78
CA GLN A 112 0.41 -5.52 18.18
C GLN A 112 1.39 -6.40 18.99
N THR A 113 1.38 -7.72 18.78
CA THR A 113 2.30 -8.65 19.43
C THR A 113 3.76 -8.34 19.10
N VAL A 114 4.06 -8.06 17.83
CA VAL A 114 5.41 -7.69 17.39
C VAL A 114 5.84 -6.36 18.02
N LEU A 115 4.99 -5.33 18.00
CA LEU A 115 5.29 -4.03 18.60
C LEU A 115 5.57 -4.15 20.10
N LYS A 116 4.72 -4.88 20.84
CA LYS A 116 4.92 -5.13 22.28
C LYS A 116 6.18 -5.92 22.58
N LYS A 117 6.52 -6.93 21.75
CA LYS A 117 7.75 -7.72 21.90
C LYS A 117 9.01 -6.84 21.86
N TYR A 118 9.03 -5.80 21.03
CA TYR A 118 10.18 -4.91 20.86
C TYR A 118 10.02 -3.56 21.57
N GLN A 119 8.98 -3.40 22.38
CA GLN A 119 8.65 -2.13 23.05
C GLN A 119 9.82 -1.59 23.87
N GLN A 120 10.49 -2.46 24.63
CA GLN A 120 11.67 -2.13 25.45
C GLN A 120 12.89 -1.63 24.65
N PHE A 121 12.95 -1.90 23.34
CA PHE A 121 14.08 -1.48 22.48
C PHE A 121 13.75 -0.25 21.64
N THR A 122 12.49 0.16 21.62
CA THR A 122 11.97 1.21 20.72
C THR A 122 11.44 2.42 21.49
N ASP A 123 11.44 2.36 22.83
CA ASP A 123 10.84 3.36 23.72
C ASP A 123 9.39 3.72 23.34
N MET A 124 8.68 2.77 22.76
CA MET A 124 7.32 2.99 22.28
C MET A 124 6.31 2.94 23.44
N SER A 125 5.51 3.98 23.61
CA SER A 125 4.41 3.96 24.59
C SER A 125 3.29 3.03 24.15
N ASP A 126 2.50 2.53 25.11
CA ASP A 126 1.29 1.75 24.81
C ASP A 126 0.32 2.55 23.93
N ASP A 127 0.13 3.85 24.21
CA ASP A 127 -0.67 4.76 23.37
C ASP A 127 -0.19 4.80 21.92
N ARG A 128 1.14 4.80 21.68
CA ARG A 128 1.68 4.75 20.32
C ARG A 128 1.39 3.42 19.65
N ILE A 129 1.55 2.30 20.37
CA ILE A 129 1.22 0.96 19.84
C ILE A 129 -0.27 0.90 19.48
N GLU A 130 -1.15 1.36 20.36
CA GLU A 130 -2.60 1.38 20.11
C GLU A 130 -2.94 2.21 18.87
N LYS A 131 -2.38 3.42 18.72
CA LYS A 131 -2.58 4.23 17.51
C LYS A 131 -2.09 3.56 16.23
N LEU A 132 -0.96 2.86 16.27
CA LEU A 132 -0.44 2.13 15.10
C LEU A 132 -1.37 0.97 14.70
N VAL A 133 -1.88 0.24 15.69
CA VAL A 133 -2.80 -0.90 15.49
C VAL A 133 -4.16 -0.42 15.00
N ASP A 134 -4.70 0.64 15.59
CA ASP A 134 -5.94 1.26 15.10
C ASP A 134 -5.75 1.87 13.72
N GLY A 135 -4.57 2.43 13.45
CA GLY A 135 -4.18 2.92 12.14
C GLY A 135 -4.36 1.87 11.06
N ILE A 136 -3.72 0.70 11.18
CA ILE A 136 -3.85 -0.36 10.17
C ILE A 136 -5.30 -0.84 10.00
N ARG A 137 -6.06 -0.94 11.10
CA ARG A 137 -7.50 -1.27 11.06
C ARG A 137 -8.31 -0.25 10.27
N ILE A 138 -8.09 1.05 10.51
CA ILE A 138 -8.72 2.15 9.78
C ILE A 138 -8.40 2.02 8.28
N ARG A 139 -7.13 1.82 7.93
CA ARG A 139 -6.71 1.71 6.53
C ARG A 139 -7.35 0.52 5.81
N MET A 140 -7.41 -0.65 6.46
CA MET A 140 -8.07 -1.84 5.92
C MET A 140 -9.58 -1.63 5.75
N LYS A 141 -10.24 -0.99 6.73
CA LYS A 141 -11.66 -0.66 6.66
C LYS A 141 -11.96 0.28 5.49
N GLU A 142 -11.22 1.37 5.36
CA GLU A 142 -11.40 2.35 4.28
C GLU A 142 -11.13 1.74 2.90
N PHE A 143 -10.13 0.83 2.79
CA PHE A 143 -9.90 0.06 1.57
C PHE A 143 -11.13 -0.75 1.17
N ASN A 144 -11.72 -1.51 2.10
CA ASN A 144 -12.88 -2.35 1.82
C ASN A 144 -14.10 -1.51 1.41
N ILE A 145 -14.35 -0.39 2.10
CA ILE A 145 -15.42 0.56 1.73
C ILE A 145 -15.21 1.07 0.29
N TYR A 146 -13.98 1.45 -0.06
CA TYR A 146 -13.67 1.90 -1.42
C TYR A 146 -13.87 0.79 -2.44
N LYS A 147 -13.37 -0.41 -2.16
CA LYS A 147 -13.51 -1.61 -3.01
C LYS A 147 -14.98 -1.93 -3.28
N GLU A 148 -15.83 -1.97 -2.26
CA GLU A 148 -17.26 -2.26 -2.39
C GLU A 148 -17.96 -1.24 -3.28
N LYS A 149 -17.63 0.05 -3.14
CA LYS A 149 -18.12 1.11 -4.04
C LYS A 149 -17.69 0.89 -5.49
N GLN A 150 -16.42 0.54 -5.74
CA GLN A 150 -15.95 0.28 -7.10
C GLN A 150 -16.62 -0.94 -7.74
N ILE A 151 -16.78 -2.03 -6.98
CA ILE A 151 -17.47 -3.24 -7.48
C ILE A 151 -18.94 -2.95 -7.75
N SER A 152 -19.61 -2.19 -6.89
CA SER A 152 -21.02 -1.82 -7.07
C SER A 152 -21.23 -0.92 -8.29
N ASN A 153 -20.34 0.06 -8.49
CA ASN A 153 -20.38 0.95 -9.66
C ASN A 153 -20.04 0.21 -10.97
N GLY A 154 -19.11 -0.74 -10.92
CA GLY A 154 -18.75 -1.58 -12.07
C GLY A 154 -19.85 -2.57 -12.47
N LYS A 155 -20.70 -3.01 -11.53
CA LYS A 155 -21.86 -3.87 -11.80
C LYS A 155 -23.02 -3.14 -12.50
N SER A 156 -23.04 -1.80 -12.52
CA SER A 156 -24.10 -1.00 -13.16
C SER A 156 -23.92 -0.80 -14.68
N ILE A 157 -22.84 -1.29 -15.31
CA ILE A 157 -22.56 -1.04 -16.75
C ILE A 157 -22.75 -2.30 -17.62
N VAL A 158 -23.43 -3.34 -17.11
CA VAL A 158 -23.88 -4.49 -17.94
C VAL A 158 -25.40 -4.51 -18.04
N ALA A 159 -25.99 -3.38 -18.41
CA ALA A 159 -27.38 -3.27 -18.87
C ALA A 159 -27.49 -2.03 -19.78
N GLY A 160 -27.04 -2.16 -21.02
CA GLY A 160 -27.06 -1.08 -21.99
C GLY A 160 -26.09 -1.34 -23.11
N LYS A 161 -26.45 -2.29 -23.98
CA LYS A 161 -25.91 -2.32 -25.35
C LYS A 161 -26.43 -1.08 -26.06
N ASP A 162 -25.53 -0.28 -26.57
CA ASP A 162 -25.71 0.40 -27.86
C ASP A 162 -24.70 -0.21 -28.84
#